data_AF-A0A3D5YPX6-F1
#
_entry.id   AF-A0A3D5YPX6-F1
#
_cell.length_a   1.000
_cell.length_b   1.000
_cell.length_c   1.000
_cell.angle_alpha   90.00
_cell.angle_beta   90.00
_cell.angle_gamma   90.00
#
_symmetry.space_group_name_H-M   'P 1'
#
loop_
_entity.id
_entity.type
_entity.pdbx_description
1 polymer ?
#
loop_
_entity_poly.entity_id
_entity_poly.type
_entity_poly.pdbx_seq_one_letter_code
_entity_poly.pdbx_strand_id
1 'polypeptide(L)'
;MKIKRILNDLEYEIVDQILVAEICFNICKTTPIINGRGSDFIPFYYNLNFSKGIITLHSLLLSKQFDEITIKNYLKQYKTEHPLKNIEEFECELSKLSKECKDILPISLRNKICAHIDQGFTHVDFTNAYIYPSAIEIYINLIIKLKKLFFNFCGHAEYDRPFDNILEQSKFITKIIINNSSNDYNL
;
A
#
# COMPACT_ATOMS: atom_id res chain seq x y z
N MET A 1 -29.15 2.87 11.97
CA MET A 1 -28.64 1.63 12.60
C MET A 1 -27.33 1.29 11.88
N LYS A 2 -26.16 1.44 12.53
CA LYS A 2 -24.88 1.11 11.88
C LYS A 2 -24.80 -0.40 11.75
N ILE A 3 -24.67 -0.91 10.53
CA ILE A 3 -24.45 -2.34 10.27
C ILE A 3 -23.14 -2.71 10.95
N LYS A 4 -23.21 -3.50 12.02
CA LYS A 4 -22.03 -4.07 12.66
C LYS A 4 -21.43 -5.07 11.66
N ARG A 5 -20.27 -4.74 11.09
CA ARG A 5 -19.54 -5.64 10.18
C ARG A 5 -18.99 -6.81 10.99
N ILE A 6 -18.91 -8.00 10.39
CA ILE A 6 -18.35 -9.18 11.05
C ILE A 6 -16.84 -8.95 11.21
N LEU A 7 -16.30 -9.23 12.41
CA LEU A 7 -14.90 -8.96 12.73
C LEU A 7 -13.93 -9.69 11.79
N ASN A 8 -14.25 -10.94 11.43
CA ASN A 8 -13.47 -11.73 10.49
C ASN A 8 -13.44 -11.10 9.09
N ASP A 9 -14.55 -10.54 8.60
CA ASP A 9 -14.58 -9.88 7.29
C ASP A 9 -13.65 -8.66 7.28
N LEU A 10 -13.66 -7.87 8.36
CA LEU A 10 -12.73 -6.74 8.52
C LEU A 10 -11.27 -7.19 8.56
N GLU A 11 -11.00 -8.30 9.24
CA GLU A 11 -9.67 -8.88 9.33
C GLU A 11 -9.15 -9.31 7.95
N TYR A 12 -9.96 -10.06 7.18
CA TYR A 12 -9.61 -10.47 5.82
C TYR A 12 -9.39 -9.26 4.90
N GLU A 13 -10.23 -8.23 4.99
CA GLU A 13 -10.03 -7.01 4.20
C GLU A 13 -8.73 -6.28 4.55
N ILE A 14 -8.34 -6.25 5.83
CA ILE A 14 -7.05 -5.66 6.23
C ILE A 14 -5.90 -6.50 5.71
N VAL A 15 -5.97 -7.84 5.82
CA VAL A 15 -4.98 -8.76 5.25
C VAL A 15 -4.82 -8.52 3.75
N ASP A 16 -5.92 -8.48 3.00
CA ASP A 16 -5.92 -8.23 1.57
C ASP A 16 -5.30 -6.87 1.23
N GLN A 17 -5.63 -5.82 1.96
CA GLN A 17 -5.05 -4.49 1.76
C GLN A 17 -3.54 -4.48 2.01
N ILE A 18 -3.06 -5.17 3.05
CA ILE A 18 -1.63 -5.31 3.33
C ILE A 18 -0.93 -6.01 2.15
N LEU A 19 -1.49 -7.12 1.67
CA LEU A 19 -0.92 -7.89 0.56
C LEU A 19 -0.95 -7.10 -0.76
N VAL A 20 -2.01 -6.34 -1.02
CA VAL A 20 -2.11 -5.42 -2.18
C VAL A 20 -1.05 -4.32 -2.12
N ALA A 21 -0.80 -3.73 -0.95
CA ALA A 21 0.25 -2.74 -0.80
C ALA A 21 1.64 -3.35 -1.03
N GLU A 22 1.89 -4.55 -0.49
CA GLU A 22 3.15 -5.27 -0.68
C GLU A 22 3.43 -5.53 -2.17
N ILE A 23 2.44 -6.03 -2.92
CA ILE A 23 2.64 -6.29 -4.35
C ILE A 23 2.87 -5.01 -5.15
N CYS A 24 2.16 -3.92 -4.84
CA CYS A 24 2.38 -2.62 -5.47
C CYS A 24 3.83 -2.15 -5.31
N PHE A 25 4.39 -2.22 -4.10
CA PHE A 25 5.78 -1.82 -3.88
C PHE A 25 6.78 -2.79 -4.50
N ASN A 26 6.48 -4.09 -4.52
CA ASN A 26 7.30 -5.08 -5.22
C ASN A 26 7.35 -4.82 -6.73
N ILE A 27 6.23 -4.46 -7.35
CA ILE A 27 6.19 -4.03 -8.75
C ILE A 27 7.11 -2.82 -8.95
N CYS A 28 7.00 -1.78 -8.11
CA CYS A 28 7.86 -0.60 -8.19
C CYS A 28 9.37 -0.91 -8.06
N LYS A 29 9.75 -1.96 -7.33
CA LYS A 29 11.16 -2.39 -7.18
C LYS A 29 11.74 -3.05 -8.43
N THR A 30 10.90 -3.60 -9.31
CA THR A 30 11.36 -4.49 -10.39
C THR A 30 11.97 -3.80 -11.61
N THR A 31 12.01 -2.46 -11.70
CA THR A 31 12.52 -1.75 -12.89
C THR A 31 13.11 -0.37 -12.54
N PRO A 32 14.14 0.09 -13.27
CA PRO A 32 14.70 1.43 -13.09
C PRO A 32 13.65 2.53 -13.31
N ILE A 33 13.58 3.50 -12.40
CA ILE A 33 12.79 4.72 -12.55
C ILE A 33 13.44 5.58 -13.64
N ILE A 34 12.74 5.78 -14.76
CA ILE A 34 13.19 6.65 -15.85
C ILE A 34 12.59 8.05 -15.61
N ASN A 35 13.45 9.00 -15.23
CA ASN A 35 13.06 10.39 -14.97
C ASN A 35 12.51 11.06 -16.25
N GLY A 36 11.49 11.91 -16.10
CA GLY A 36 11.05 12.84 -17.16
C GLY A 36 10.11 12.28 -18.23
N ARG A 37 9.59 11.05 -18.07
CA ARG A 37 8.67 10.41 -19.03
C ARG A 37 7.34 9.96 -18.40
N GLY A 38 6.75 10.77 -17.53
CA GLY A 38 5.54 10.40 -16.77
C GLY A 38 4.34 9.97 -17.63
N SER A 39 4.27 10.40 -18.90
CA SER A 39 3.25 10.01 -19.88
C SER A 39 3.49 8.67 -20.57
N ASP A 40 4.71 8.12 -20.49
CA ASP A 40 5.01 6.79 -21.02
C ASP A 40 4.36 5.74 -20.12
N PHE A 41 3.87 4.64 -20.73
CA PHE A 41 3.14 3.60 -20.01
C PHE A 41 3.89 3.08 -18.77
N ILE A 42 5.21 2.90 -18.88
CA ILE A 42 6.03 2.31 -17.82
C ILE A 42 6.13 3.25 -16.59
N PRO A 43 6.58 4.51 -16.71
CA PRO A 43 6.51 5.48 -15.62
C PRO A 43 5.09 5.69 -15.05
N PHE A 44 4.05 5.73 -15.89
CA PHE A 44 2.67 5.84 -15.44
C PHE A 44 2.24 4.64 -14.58
N TYR A 45 2.49 3.43 -15.07
CA TYR A 45 2.17 2.18 -14.36
C TYR A 45 2.87 2.11 -12.99
N TYR A 46 4.11 2.57 -12.87
CA TYR A 46 4.81 2.63 -11.60
C TYR A 46 4.27 3.69 -10.65
N ASN A 47 3.99 4.89 -11.15
CA ASN A 47 3.39 5.95 -10.34
C ASN A 47 2.01 5.53 -9.81
N LEU A 48 1.25 4.80 -10.62
CA LEU A 48 -0.03 4.24 -10.23
C LEU A 48 0.11 3.25 -9.07
N ASN A 49 0.97 2.24 -9.22
CA ASN A 49 1.20 1.23 -8.19
C ASN A 49 1.75 1.86 -6.89
N PHE A 50 2.74 2.74 -7.01
CA PHE A 50 3.31 3.41 -5.84
C PHE A 50 2.27 4.23 -5.08
N SER A 51 1.47 5.02 -5.79
CA SER A 51 0.40 5.82 -5.17
C SER A 51 -0.64 4.92 -4.52
N LYS A 52 -1.02 3.81 -5.16
CA LYS A 52 -1.96 2.84 -4.59
C LYS A 52 -1.42 2.24 -3.30
N GLY A 53 -0.15 1.82 -3.26
CA GLY A 53 0.50 1.31 -2.04
C GLY A 53 0.50 2.34 -0.91
N ILE A 54 0.83 3.60 -1.21
CA ILE A 54 0.81 4.70 -0.23
C ILE A 54 -0.60 4.99 0.29
N ILE A 55 -1.59 5.08 -0.60
CA ILE A 55 -3.00 5.30 -0.22
C ILE A 55 -3.44 4.19 0.73
N THR A 56 -3.14 2.94 0.42
CA THR A 56 -3.50 1.80 1.28
C THR A 56 -2.83 1.90 2.66
N LEU A 57 -1.53 2.19 2.73
CA LEU A 57 -0.84 2.40 4.01
C LEU A 57 -1.45 3.54 4.83
N HIS A 58 -1.78 4.66 4.17
CA HIS A 58 -2.43 5.79 4.81
C HIS A 58 -3.79 5.40 5.38
N SER A 59 -4.64 4.72 4.60
CA SER A 59 -5.95 4.25 5.05
C SER A 59 -5.82 3.32 6.26
N LEU A 60 -4.93 2.32 6.20
CA LEU A 60 -4.76 1.34 7.28
C LEU A 60 -4.24 1.95 8.59
N LEU A 61 -3.25 2.85 8.51
CA LEU A 61 -2.47 3.31 9.67
C LEU A 61 -2.83 4.71 10.17
N LEU A 62 -3.25 5.63 9.29
CA LEU A 62 -3.31 7.05 9.60
C LEU A 62 -4.70 7.64 9.53
N SER A 63 -5.62 7.02 8.79
CA SER A 63 -6.97 7.50 8.70
C SER A 63 -7.64 7.56 10.07
N LYS A 64 -8.43 8.61 10.27
CA LYS A 64 -9.20 8.87 11.49
C LYS A 64 -10.70 8.71 11.26
N GLN A 65 -11.12 8.41 10.04
CA GLN A 65 -12.52 8.22 9.71
C GLN A 65 -13.02 6.92 10.36
N PHE A 66 -14.23 6.95 10.93
CA PHE A 66 -14.77 5.83 11.71
C PHE A 66 -15.39 4.74 10.84
N ASP A 67 -15.70 5.08 9.60
CA ASP A 67 -16.34 4.27 8.55
C ASP A 67 -15.33 3.67 7.57
N GLU A 68 -14.08 4.09 7.62
CA GLU A 68 -12.99 3.49 6.85
C GLU A 68 -12.43 2.21 7.49
N ILE A 69 -11.91 1.33 6.64
CA ILE A 69 -11.16 0.14 7.03
C ILE A 69 -9.79 0.59 7.53
N THR A 70 -9.65 0.66 8.86
CA THR A 70 -8.40 1.01 9.54
C THR A 70 -8.12 -0.03 10.60
N ILE A 71 -6.83 -0.29 10.88
CA ILE A 71 -6.44 -1.22 11.95
C ILE A 71 -6.95 -0.71 13.30
N LYS A 72 -6.95 0.62 13.50
CA LYS A 72 -7.50 1.25 14.70
C LYS A 72 -9.00 0.97 14.88
N ASN A 73 -9.80 1.04 13.82
CA ASN A 73 -11.23 0.76 13.90
C ASN A 73 -11.48 -0.74 14.15
N TYR A 74 -10.72 -1.62 13.50
CA TYR A 74 -10.72 -3.05 13.79
C TYR A 74 -10.41 -3.32 15.27
N LEU A 75 -9.35 -2.72 15.83
CA LEU A 75 -8.99 -2.91 17.24
C LEU A 75 -10.06 -2.44 18.22
N LYS A 76 -10.77 -1.33 17.93
CA LYS A 76 -11.89 -0.88 18.76
C LYS A 76 -13.00 -1.93 18.81
N GLN A 77 -13.33 -2.51 17.67
CA GLN A 77 -14.32 -3.58 17.60
C GLN A 77 -13.81 -4.84 18.28
N TYR A 78 -12.56 -5.23 18.03
CA TYR A 78 -11.90 -6.38 18.65
C TYR A 78 -11.93 -6.31 20.18
N LYS A 79 -11.56 -5.17 20.79
CA LYS A 79 -11.63 -4.96 22.24
C LYS A 79 -13.04 -5.09 22.80
N THR A 80 -14.04 -4.68 22.03
CA THR A 80 -15.45 -4.78 22.42
C THR A 80 -15.91 -6.25 22.43
N GLU A 81 -15.43 -7.05 21.49
CA GLU A 81 -15.79 -8.47 21.36
C GLU A 81 -14.91 -9.39 22.22
N HIS A 82 -13.70 -8.94 22.59
CA HIS A 82 -12.71 -9.68 23.37
C HIS A 82 -12.11 -8.84 24.51
N PRO A 83 -12.90 -8.43 25.54
CA PRO A 83 -12.46 -7.48 26.56
C PRO A 83 -11.34 -7.98 27.47
N LEU A 84 -11.12 -9.30 27.54
CA LEU A 84 -10.08 -9.92 28.37
C LEU A 84 -8.75 -10.16 27.63
N LYS A 85 -8.69 -9.90 26.32
CA LYS A 85 -7.43 -10.06 25.57
C LYS A 85 -6.53 -8.85 25.79
N ASN A 86 -5.32 -9.09 26.26
CA ASN A 86 -4.29 -8.05 26.31
C ASN A 86 -3.75 -7.82 24.89
N ILE A 87 -3.88 -6.58 24.41
CA ILE A 87 -3.39 -6.16 23.09
C ILE A 87 -2.48 -4.91 23.17
N GLU A 88 -1.99 -4.57 24.37
CA GLU A 88 -1.19 -3.36 24.61
C GLU A 88 0.10 -3.34 23.82
N GLU A 89 0.79 -4.48 23.74
CA GLU A 89 2.02 -4.62 22.95
C GLU A 89 1.76 -4.35 21.47
N PHE A 90 0.68 -4.92 20.92
CA PHE A 90 0.27 -4.70 19.53
C PHE A 90 -0.07 -3.23 19.27
N GLU A 91 -0.82 -2.58 20.17
CA GLU A 91 -1.16 -1.16 20.05
C GLU A 91 0.08 -0.24 20.10
N CYS A 92 1.06 -0.59 20.93
CA CYS A 92 2.33 0.13 21.03
C CYS A 92 3.12 0.04 19.72
N GLU A 93 3.31 -1.17 19.19
CA GLU A 93 4.02 -1.38 17.91
C GLU A 93 3.28 -0.76 16.72
N LEU A 94 1.95 -0.85 16.69
CA LEU A 94 1.12 -0.19 15.67
C LEU A 94 1.28 1.33 15.72
N SER A 95 1.37 1.91 16.92
CA SER A 95 1.57 3.36 17.10
C SER A 95 2.95 3.80 16.60
N LYS A 96 3.99 3.00 16.82
CA LYS A 96 5.34 3.24 16.26
C LYS A 96 5.30 3.19 14.73
N LEU A 97 4.68 2.16 14.14
CA LEU A 97 4.54 2.04 12.69
C LEU A 97 3.74 3.19 12.07
N SER A 98 2.67 3.62 12.73
CA SER A 98 1.88 4.77 12.30
C SER A 98 2.72 6.04 12.30
N LYS A 99 3.57 6.23 13.32
CA LYS A 99 4.51 7.35 13.36
C LYS A 99 5.54 7.27 12.23
N GLU A 100 6.18 6.12 12.02
CA GLU A 100 7.11 5.89 10.91
C GLU A 100 6.45 6.22 9.55
N CYS A 101 5.22 5.73 9.32
CA CYS A 101 4.48 5.99 8.09
C CYS A 101 4.20 7.49 7.88
N LYS A 102 3.83 8.19 8.95
CA LYS A 102 3.58 9.64 8.90
C LYS A 102 4.84 10.44 8.56
N ASP A 103 6.00 10.03 9.09
CA ASP A 103 7.25 10.76 8.93
C ASP A 103 7.84 10.61 7.51
N ILE A 104 7.51 9.52 6.79
CA ILE A 104 8.01 9.24 5.43
C ILE A 104 7.04 9.66 4.31
N LEU A 105 5.79 10.01 4.66
CA LEU A 105 4.76 10.40 3.70
C LEU A 105 5.12 11.72 3.00
N PRO A 106 5.24 11.76 1.67
CA PRO A 106 5.51 12.99 0.95
C PRO A 106 4.36 13.97 1.18
N ILE A 107 4.71 15.20 1.55
CA ILE A 107 3.74 16.30 1.71
C ILE A 107 2.91 16.49 0.43
N SER A 108 3.52 16.26 -0.75
CA SER A 108 2.87 16.30 -2.06
C SER A 108 1.86 15.18 -2.32
N LEU A 109 1.95 14.05 -1.59
CA LEU A 109 1.00 12.93 -1.66
C LEU A 109 -0.13 13.08 -0.65
N ARG A 110 0.08 13.75 0.49
CA ARG A 110 -0.98 14.03 1.47
C ARG A 110 -2.18 14.75 0.86
N ASN A 111 -1.94 15.78 0.05
CA ASN A 111 -3.00 16.51 -0.65
C ASN A 111 -3.62 15.69 -1.81
N LYS A 112 -2.86 14.76 -2.40
CA LYS A 112 -3.34 13.86 -3.46
C LYS A 112 -4.18 12.70 -2.91
N ILE A 113 -3.84 12.15 -1.75
CA ILE A 113 -4.65 11.14 -1.05
C ILE A 113 -6.01 11.73 -0.68
N CYS A 114 -6.05 12.96 -0.16
CA CYS A 114 -7.30 13.69 0.07
C CYS A 114 -8.10 13.91 -1.23
N ALA A 115 -7.44 14.33 -2.32
CA ALA A 115 -8.12 14.52 -3.61
C ALA A 115 -8.62 13.21 -4.25
N HIS A 116 -8.00 12.05 -3.99
CA HIS A 116 -8.47 10.73 -4.43
C HIS A 116 -9.74 10.31 -3.68
N ILE A 117 -9.81 10.63 -2.38
CA ILE A 117 -10.98 10.38 -1.54
C ILE A 117 -12.16 11.29 -1.97
N ASP A 118 -11.87 12.50 -2.46
CA ASP A 118 -12.88 13.50 -2.87
C ASP A 118 -13.34 13.40 -4.34
N GLN A 119 -13.00 12.32 -5.06
CA GLN A 119 -13.37 12.07 -6.49
C GLN A 119 -12.89 13.14 -7.51
N GLY A 120 -12.03 14.08 -7.13
CA GLY A 120 -11.54 15.17 -8.00
C GLY A 120 -10.25 14.86 -8.78
N PHE A 121 -9.90 13.58 -8.95
CA PHE A 121 -8.54 13.16 -9.34
C PHE A 121 -8.33 13.07 -10.87
N THR A 122 -7.21 13.61 -11.40
CA THR A 122 -6.88 13.57 -12.84
C THR A 122 -5.55 12.88 -13.17
N HIS A 123 -5.36 12.44 -14.41
CA HIS A 123 -4.14 11.76 -14.90
C HIS A 123 -2.84 12.59 -14.69
N VAL A 124 -2.95 13.92 -14.69
CA VAL A 124 -1.81 14.84 -14.48
C VAL A 124 -1.29 14.79 -13.04
N ASP A 125 -2.16 14.44 -12.09
CA ASP A 125 -1.80 14.34 -10.68
C ASP A 125 -0.88 13.13 -10.41
N PHE A 126 -0.97 12.08 -11.23
CA PHE A 126 -0.09 10.90 -11.19
C PHE A 126 1.30 11.15 -11.81
N THR A 127 1.37 11.92 -12.89
CA THR A 127 2.60 12.06 -13.70
C THR A 127 3.65 12.98 -13.05
N ASN A 128 3.24 13.87 -12.16
CA ASN A 128 4.14 14.81 -11.45
C ASN A 128 4.57 14.34 -10.05
N ALA A 129 4.20 13.13 -9.63
CA ALA A 129 4.71 12.55 -8.38
C ALA A 129 6.14 12.02 -8.65
N TYR A 130 7.15 12.85 -8.42
CA TYR A 130 8.54 12.38 -8.42
C TYR A 130 8.74 11.41 -7.25
N ILE A 131 8.77 10.12 -7.58
CA ILE A 131 9.12 9.07 -6.64
C ILE A 131 10.64 8.98 -6.61
N TYR A 132 11.23 9.25 -5.46
CA TYR A 132 12.65 8.95 -5.25
C TYR A 132 12.80 7.43 -5.15
N PRO A 133 13.67 6.78 -5.96
CA PRO A 133 13.89 5.34 -5.88
C PRO A 133 14.25 4.86 -4.47
N SER A 134 15.00 5.66 -3.72
CA SER A 134 15.37 5.39 -2.34
C SER A 134 14.17 5.34 -1.38
N ALA A 135 13.06 5.99 -1.70
CA ALA A 135 11.85 5.93 -0.88
C ALA A 135 11.15 4.57 -0.98
N ILE A 136 11.27 3.85 -2.11
CA ILE A 136 10.60 2.56 -2.31
C ILE A 136 11.05 1.54 -1.25
N GLU A 137 12.34 1.48 -0.94
CA GLU A 137 12.85 0.55 0.09
C GLU A 137 12.29 0.86 1.48
N ILE A 138 12.11 2.14 1.79
CA ILE A 138 11.51 2.58 3.06
C ILE A 138 10.06 2.08 3.15
N TYR A 139 9.27 2.21 2.08
CA TYR A 139 7.90 1.71 2.04
C TYR A 139 7.81 0.18 2.09
N ILE A 140 8.71 -0.53 1.41
CA ILE A 140 8.80 -2.00 1.47
C ILE A 140 9.08 -2.47 2.90
N ASN A 141 10.01 -1.82 3.59
CA ASN A 141 10.32 -2.18 4.98
C ASN A 141 9.12 -1.92 5.90
N LEU A 142 8.40 -0.81 5.69
CA LEU A 142 7.21 -0.48 6.46
C LEU A 142 6.08 -1.50 6.26
N ILE A 143 5.81 -1.92 5.01
CA ILE A 143 4.77 -2.93 4.75
C ILE A 143 5.15 -4.32 5.29
N ILE A 144 6.44 -4.71 5.24
CA ILE A 144 6.91 -5.96 5.84
C ILE A 144 6.68 -5.95 7.36
N LYS A 145 7.05 -4.86 8.05
CA LYS A 145 6.81 -4.72 9.49
C LYS A 145 5.32 -4.78 9.81
N LEU A 146 4.49 -4.07 9.04
CA LEU A 146 3.03 -4.06 9.21
C LEU A 146 2.43 -5.46 9.02
N LYS A 147 2.83 -6.15 7.94
CA LYS A 147 2.37 -7.51 7.65
C LYS A 147 2.70 -8.44 8.80
N LYS A 148 3.95 -8.48 9.24
CA LYS A 148 4.37 -9.30 10.39
C LYS A 148 3.57 -8.97 11.63
N LEU A 149 3.42 -7.69 11.95
CA LEU A 149 2.69 -7.28 13.15
C LEU A 149 1.22 -7.75 13.11
N PHE A 150 0.50 -7.47 12.02
CA PHE A 150 -0.92 -7.79 11.90
C PHE A 150 -1.16 -9.31 11.76
N PHE A 151 -0.34 -10.01 10.98
CA PHE A 151 -0.52 -11.44 10.74
C PHE A 151 -0.26 -12.23 12.02
N ASN A 152 0.78 -11.88 12.78
CA ASN A 152 1.04 -12.51 14.08
C ASN A 152 -0.08 -12.25 15.09
N PHE A 153 -0.69 -11.06 15.07
CA PHE A 153 -1.84 -10.74 15.93
C PHE A 153 -3.08 -11.59 15.60
N CYS A 154 -3.36 -11.77 14.31
CA CYS A 154 -4.54 -12.50 13.82
C CYS A 154 -4.32 -14.02 13.70
N GLY A 155 -3.07 -14.49 13.74
CA GLY A 155 -2.73 -15.90 13.53
C GLY A 155 -2.72 -16.34 12.06
N HIS A 156 -2.51 -15.40 11.12
CA HIS A 156 -2.37 -15.71 9.68
C HIS A 156 -0.96 -16.17 9.35
N ALA A 157 -0.83 -17.07 8.37
CA ALA A 157 0.47 -17.52 7.89
C ALA A 157 1.19 -16.40 7.10
N GLU A 158 2.43 -16.06 7.46
CA GLU A 158 3.22 -15.05 6.75
C GLU A 158 3.59 -15.43 5.30
N TYR A 159 3.46 -16.72 4.96
CA TYR A 159 3.82 -17.28 3.66
C TYR A 159 2.69 -17.28 2.63
N ASP A 160 1.48 -16.84 2.99
CA ASP A 160 0.40 -16.71 2.01
C ASP A 160 0.69 -15.54 1.06
N ARG A 161 0.94 -15.89 -0.21
CA ARG A 161 1.18 -14.94 -1.30
C ARG A 161 0.17 -15.14 -2.42
N PRO A 162 -1.12 -14.87 -2.18
CA PRO A 162 -2.19 -15.12 -3.16
C PRO A 162 -2.00 -14.34 -4.47
N PHE A 163 -1.15 -13.31 -4.47
CA PHE A 163 -0.94 -12.42 -5.61
C PHE A 163 0.42 -12.61 -6.33
N ASP A 164 1.21 -13.64 -6.01
CA ASP A 164 2.53 -13.84 -6.65
C ASP A 164 2.44 -13.92 -8.19
N ASN A 165 1.37 -14.53 -8.72
CA ASN A 165 1.13 -14.58 -10.16
C ASN A 165 1.00 -13.19 -10.81
N ILE A 166 0.39 -12.22 -10.11
CA ILE A 166 0.26 -10.84 -10.59
C ILE A 166 1.64 -10.19 -10.69
N LEU A 167 2.52 -10.45 -9.72
CA LEU A 167 3.88 -9.92 -9.71
C LEU A 167 4.69 -10.48 -10.88
N GLU A 168 4.61 -11.80 -11.11
CA GLU A 168 5.30 -12.45 -12.23
C GLU A 168 4.77 -11.99 -13.59
N GLN A 169 3.45 -11.83 -13.74
CA GLN A 169 2.85 -11.25 -14.95
C GLN A 169 3.31 -9.82 -15.19
N SER A 170 3.36 -8.99 -14.14
CA SER A 170 3.87 -7.62 -14.24
C SER A 170 5.33 -7.58 -14.72
N LYS A 171 6.20 -8.39 -14.13
CA LYS A 171 7.61 -8.53 -14.56
C LYS A 171 7.72 -8.93 -16.04
N PHE A 172 6.93 -9.92 -16.45
CA PHE A 172 6.93 -10.43 -17.83
C PHE A 172 6.52 -9.34 -18.84
N ILE A 173 5.41 -8.66 -18.61
CA ILE A 173 4.91 -7.60 -19.50
C ILE A 173 5.87 -6.42 -19.56
N THR A 174 6.36 -5.94 -18.41
CA THR A 174 7.35 -4.86 -18.36
C THR A 174 8.59 -5.20 -19.17
N LYS A 175 9.10 -6.43 -19.07
CA LYS A 175 10.26 -6.89 -19.85
C LYS A 175 10.01 -6.86 -21.35
N ILE A 176 8.82 -7.28 -21.81
CA ILE A 176 8.44 -7.22 -23.23
C ILE A 176 8.46 -5.77 -23.73
N ILE A 177 7.84 -4.85 -22.97
CA ILE A 177 7.75 -3.44 -23.36
C ILE A 177 9.14 -2.82 -23.47
N ILE A 178 10.02 -3.05 -22.50
CA ILE A 178 11.39 -2.54 -22.50
C ILE A 178 12.16 -3.08 -23.73
N ASN A 179 12.10 -4.40 -23.97
CA ASN A 179 12.80 -5.01 -25.10
C ASN A 179 12.30 -4.49 -26.45
N ASN A 180 10.99 -4.31 -26.62
CA ASN A 180 10.42 -3.77 -27.87
C ASN A 180 10.83 -2.31 -28.07
N SER A 181 10.79 -1.48 -27.02
CA SER A 181 11.23 -0.10 -27.09
C SER A 181 12.71 0.08 -27.40
N SER A 182 13.54 -0.97 -27.23
CA SER A 182 14.97 -0.96 -27.55
C SER A 182 15.27 -1.28 -29.02
N ASN A 183 14.36 -2.00 -29.70
CA ASN A 183 14.51 -2.35 -31.11
C ASN A 183 14.12 -1.20 -32.04
N ASP A 184 13.26 -0.28 -31.59
CA ASP A 184 12.82 0.87 -32.38
C ASP A 184 13.86 2.01 -32.47
N TYR A 185 14.97 1.96 -31.71
CA TYR A 185 16.07 2.93 -31.78
C TYR A 185 17.23 2.51 -32.71
N ASN A 186 17.10 1.38 -33.43
CA ASN A 186 18.10 0.89 -34.39
C ASN A 186 17.68 1.07 -35.87
N LEU A 187 16.75 1.99 -36.14
CA LEU A 187 16.36 2.45 -37.48
C LEU A 187 16.63 3.94 -37.62
#